data_AF-A0A8H6ILY1-F1
#
_entry.id   AF-A0A8H6ILY1-F1
#
_cell.length_a   1.000
_cell.length_b   1.000
_cell.length_c   1.000
_cell.angle_alpha   90.00
_cell.angle_beta   90.00
_cell.angle_gamma   90.00
#
_symmetry.space_group_name_H-M   'P 1'
#
loop_
_entity.id
_entity.type
_entity.pdbx_description
1 polymer ?
#
loop_
_entity_poly.entity_id
_entity_poly.type
_entity_poly.pdbx_seq_one_letter_code
_entity_poly.pdbx_strand_id
1 'polypeptide(L)' 'MVCLRSTEWAGEGRVLIMKRLWNAESGKLLLSCSQEGLMRYARKKTKI' A
#
# COMPACT_ATOMS: atom_id res chain seq x y z
N MET A 1 -17.97 1.26 5.07
CA MET A 1 -17.01 1.32 3.94
C MET A 1 -15.88 0.35 4.23
N VAL A 2 -15.40 -0.41 3.23
CA VAL A 2 -14.31 -1.39 3.39
C VAL A 2 -13.18 -1.05 2.41
N CYS A 3 -11.95 -0.98 2.90
CA CYS A 3 -10.77 -0.74 2.08
C CYS A 3 -9.92 -2.02 2.05
N LEU A 4 -9.92 -2.69 0.89
CA LEU A 4 -9.03 -3.82 0.63
C LEU A 4 -7.72 -3.31 0.06
N ARG A 5 -6.61 -3.78 0.61
CA ARG A 5 -5.26 -3.42 0.18
C ARG A 5 -4.43 -4.68 -0.04
N SER A 6 -3.74 -4.75 -1.17
CA SER A 6 -2.75 -5.79 -1.47
C SER A 6 -1.42 -5.13 -1.82
N THR A 7 -0.33 -5.82 -1.48
CA THR A 7 1.01 -5.49 -1.95
C THR A 7 1.34 -6.44 -3.07
N GLU A 8 1.50 -5.93 -4.27
CA GLU A 8 1.79 -6.77 -5.46
C GLU A 8 3.28 -7.02 -5.61
N TRP A 9 4.11 -6.04 -5.22
CA TRP A 9 5.56 -6.11 -5.34
C TRP A 9 6.26 -5.20 -4.35
N ALA A 10 7.47 -5.61 -3.91
CA ALA A 10 8.39 -4.78 -3.15
C ALA A 10 9.84 -5.13 -3.52
N GLY A 11 10.69 -4.11 -3.67
CA GLY A 11 12.10 -4.26 -4.03
C GLY A 11 12.77 -2.90 -4.27
N GLU A 12 14.11 -2.86 -4.30
CA GLU A 12 14.88 -1.65 -4.61
C GLU A 12 14.47 -0.39 -3.82
N GLY A 13 14.04 -0.58 -2.57
CA GLY A 13 13.59 0.52 -1.71
C GLY A 13 12.22 1.10 -2.06
N ARG A 14 11.38 0.35 -2.79
CA ARG A 14 10.02 0.72 -3.24
C ARG A 14 9.02 -0.39 -2.93
N VAL A 15 7.73 -0.02 -2.92
CA VAL A 15 6.61 -0.95 -2.77
C VAL A 15 5.43 -0.48 -3.62
N LEU A 16 4.82 -1.42 -4.36
CA LEU A 16 3.60 -1.19 -5.13
C LEU A 16 2.39 -1.74 -4.37
N ILE A 17 1.43 -0.87 -4.11
CA ILE A 17 0.21 -1.18 -3.36
C ILE A 17 -0.99 -0.95 -4.25
N MET A 18 -1.90 -1.94 -4.29
CA MET A 18 -3.20 -1.82 -4.92
C MET A 18 -4.27 -1.66 -3.85
N LYS A 19 -5.24 -0.77 -4.08
CA LYS A 19 -6.34 -0.53 -3.14
C LYS A 19 -7.67 -0.50 -3.86
N ARG A 20 -8.69 -1.09 -3.23
CA ARG A 20 -10.09 -1.00 -3.65
C ARG A 20 -10.95 -0.60 -2.47
N LEU A 21 -11.75 0.44 -2.66
CA LEU A 21 -12.66 0.97 -1.66
C LEU A 21 -14.10 0.60 -2.04
N TRP A 22 -14.81 -0.01 -1.10
CA TRP A 22 -16.16 -0.50 -1.32
C TRP A 22 -17.13 0.14 -0.33
N ASN A 23 -18.35 0.42 -0.79
CA ASN A 23 -19.47 0.66 0.11
C ASN A 23 -19.81 -0.67 0.80
N ALA A 24 -19.84 -0.68 2.14
CA ALA A 24 -20.01 -1.92 2.90
C ALA A 24 -21.45 -2.46 2.86
N GLU A 25 -22.42 -1.57 2.68
CA GLU A 25 -23.85 -1.91 2.69
C GLU A 25 -24.31 -2.34 1.30
N SER A 26 -23.96 -1.56 0.27
CA SER A 26 -24.39 -1.85 -1.11
C SER A 26 -23.45 -2.77 -1.90
N GLY A 27 -22.25 -3.05 -1.37
CA GLY A 27 -21.22 -3.83 -2.07
C GLY A 27 -20.66 -3.15 -3.33
N LYS A 28 -21.00 -1.89 -3.62
CA LYS A 28 -20.53 -1.17 -4.80
C LYS A 28 -19.07 -0.72 -4.65
N LEU A 29 -18.28 -0.87 -5.70
CA LEU A 29 -16.93 -0.32 -5.79
C LEU A 29 -17.01 1.20 -5.92
N LEU A 30 -16.33 1.91 -5.04
CA LEU A 30 -16.26 3.37 -5.01
C LEU A 30 -14.97 3.88 -5.66
N LEU A 31 -13.86 3.19 -5.43
CA LEU A 31 -12.54 3.60 -5.91
C LEU A 31 -11.65 2.38 -6.15
N SER A 32 -10.86 2.44 -7.21
CA SER A 32 -9.70 1.56 -7.44
C SER A 32 -8.48 2.43 -7.72
N CYS A 33 -7.40 2.23 -6.96
CA CYS A 33 -6.18 2.98 -7.15
C CYS A 33 -4.92 2.13 -6.93
N SER A 34 -3.87 2.50 -7.63
CA SER A 34 -2.51 2.07 -7.37
C SER A 34 -1.75 3.20 -6.66
N GLN A 35 -0.84 2.81 -5.77
CA GLN A 35 0.09 3.74 -5.14
C GLN A 35 1.46 3.07 -5.08
N GLU A 36 2.46 3.85 -5.43
CA GLU A 36 3.84 3.47 -5.18
C GLU A 36 4.42 4.28 -4.01
N GLY A 37 5.13 3.60 -3.12
CA GLY A 37 5.76 4.20 -1.96
C GLY A 37 7.26 3.90 -1.92
N LEU A 38 8.02 4.81 -1.32
CA LEU A 38 9.40 4.56 -0.92
C LEU A 38 9.40 3.75 0.39
N MET A 39 10.10 2.62 0.39
CA MET A 39 10.28 1.75 1.56
C MET A 39 11.78 1.62 1.83
N ARG A 40 12.32 2.48 2.70
CA ARG A 40 13.74 2.46 3.06
C ARG A 40 13.92 1.73 4.39
N TYR A 41 14.88 0.81 4.46
CA TYR A 41 15.30 0.27 5.75
C TYR A 41 15.76 1.42 6.65
N ALA A 42 15.34 1.39 7.91
CA ALA A 42 15.86 2.30 8.91
C ALA A 42 17.38 2.12 8.96
N ARG A 43 18.14 3.21 8.81
CA ARG A 43 19.60 3.16 8.99
C ARG A 43 19.87 2.64 10.42
N LYS A 44 20.65 1.56 10.56
CA LYS A 44 21.25 1.23 11.85
C LYS A 44 22.02 2.46 12.31
N LYS A 45 21.81 2.93 13.54
CA LYS A 45 22.67 3.94 14.14
C LYS A 45 24.07 3.34 14.24
N THR A 46 24.99 3.75 13.37
CA THR A 46 26.41 3.44 13.53
C THR A 46 26.88 4.22 14.76
N LYS A 47 27.17 3.54 15.86
CA LYS A 47 27.95 4.16 16.95
C LYS A 47 29.37 4.32 16.42
N ILE A 48 29.82 5.56 16.30
CA ILE A 48 31.24 5.90 16.10
C ILE A 48 31.91 5.79 17.47
#